data_AF-A0A523KIK1-F1
#
_entry.id   AF-A0A523KIK1-F1
#
_cell.length_a   1.000
_cell.length_b   1.000
_cell.length_c   1.000
_cell.angle_alpha   90.00
_cell.angle_beta   90.00
_cell.angle_gamma   90.00
#
_symmetry.space_group_name_H-M   'P 1'
#
loop_
_entity.id
_entity.type
_entity.pdbx_description
1 polymer ?
#
loop_
_entity_poly.entity_id
_entity_poly.type
_entity_poly.pdbx_seq_one_letter_code
_entity_poly.pdbx_strand_id
1 'polypeptide(L)'
;MLGRMIRGLPLLIMLVSMTVCSAESVQIITAEDWARPRTGESLVRMPALMRTVRDYLDQKGSQNDRRGQRISIRHPRGEEGVLWAEELRGWLIALGIPSADITVSPQSSRIDAVELAVMDADD
;
A
#
# COMPACT_ATOMS: atom_id res chain seq x y z
N MET A 1 -54.87 -22.15 11.23
CA MET A 1 -54.83 -21.41 9.96
C MET A 1 -53.47 -20.73 9.84
N LEU A 2 -52.49 -21.48 9.36
CA LEU A 2 -51.12 -21.02 9.14
C LEU A 2 -50.96 -20.70 7.67
N GLY A 3 -50.40 -19.54 7.34
CA GLY A 3 -49.84 -19.29 6.02
C GLY A 3 -50.48 -18.12 5.30
N ARG A 4 -49.80 -16.97 5.41
CA ARG A 4 -49.51 -16.01 4.34
C ARG A 4 -48.84 -14.82 5.02
N MET A 5 -47.79 -14.28 4.40
CA MET A 5 -47.20 -12.93 4.62
C MET A 5 -45.69 -12.88 4.89
N ILE A 6 -44.88 -13.85 4.45
CA ILE A 6 -43.42 -13.62 4.33
C ILE A 6 -42.92 -14.22 3.01
N ARG A 7 -43.20 -13.54 1.88
CA ARG A 7 -42.66 -13.90 0.54
C ARG A 7 -42.12 -12.70 -0.24
N GLY A 8 -41.81 -11.59 0.45
CA GLY A 8 -41.15 -10.42 -0.17
C GLY A 8 -39.75 -10.15 0.35
N LEU A 9 -39.33 -10.81 1.44
CA LEU A 9 -38.11 -10.47 2.18
C LEU A 9 -36.77 -10.98 1.60
N PRO A 10 -36.67 -12.04 0.76
CA PRO A 10 -35.35 -12.52 0.34
C PRO A 10 -34.72 -11.69 -0.80
N LEU A 11 -35.47 -10.84 -1.51
CA LEU A 11 -34.95 -10.09 -2.67
C LEU A 11 -34.19 -8.82 -2.27
N LEU A 12 -34.58 -8.16 -1.16
CA LEU A 12 -33.93 -6.91 -0.72
C LEU A 12 -32.56 -7.16 -0.07
N ILE A 13 -32.34 -8.34 0.52
CA ILE A 13 -31.08 -8.69 1.20
C ILE A 13 -29.98 -9.05 0.20
N MET A 14 -30.30 -9.47 -1.02
CA MET A 14 -29.30 -9.86 -2.02
C MET A 14 -28.63 -8.66 -2.74
N LEU A 15 -29.24 -7.47 -2.67
CA LEU A 15 -28.73 -6.28 -3.37
C LEU A 15 -27.73 -5.43 -2.56
N VAL A 16 -27.44 -5.83 -1.31
CA VAL A 16 -26.25 -5.35 -0.57
C VAL A 16 -25.03 -6.13 -1.06
N SER A 17 -24.81 -6.12 -2.37
CA SER A 17 -23.56 -6.59 -2.97
C SER A 17 -22.51 -5.50 -2.75
N MET A 18 -21.85 -5.62 -1.60
CA MET A 18 -20.42 -5.39 -1.40
C MET A 18 -19.81 -4.32 -2.32
N THR A 19 -20.07 -3.05 -2.02
CA THR A 19 -19.11 -2.02 -2.37
C THR A 19 -17.96 -2.14 -1.38
N VAL A 20 -17.01 -3.04 -1.67
CA VAL A 20 -15.72 -3.04 -0.98
C VAL A 20 -15.02 -1.76 -1.44
N CYS A 21 -15.13 -0.69 -0.65
CA CYS A 21 -14.27 0.46 -0.79
C CYS A 21 -12.87 -0.01 -0.37
N SER A 22 -12.00 -0.30 -1.33
CA SER A 22 -10.61 -0.59 -1.05
C SER A 22 -9.98 0.69 -0.52
N ALA A 23 -9.81 0.78 0.80
CA ALA A 23 -9.09 1.88 1.39
C ALA A 23 -7.60 1.73 1.04
N GLU A 24 -7.02 2.73 0.38
CA GLU A 24 -5.58 2.81 0.11
C GLU A 24 -4.80 2.56 1.42
N SER A 25 -4.07 1.45 1.49
CA SER A 25 -3.38 1.01 2.71
C SER A 25 -2.07 1.76 2.89
N VAL A 26 -2.13 3.03 3.30
CA VAL A 26 -0.92 3.82 3.56
C VAL A 26 -0.14 3.24 4.75
N GLN A 27 1.06 2.74 4.47
CA GLN A 27 2.02 2.30 5.48
C GLN A 27 2.95 3.46 5.85
N ILE A 28 3.30 3.55 7.13
CA ILE A 28 4.13 4.64 7.66
C ILE A 28 5.41 4.04 8.22
N ILE A 29 6.55 4.61 7.80
CA ILE A 29 7.85 4.38 8.42
C ILE A 29 8.25 5.70 9.05
N THR A 30 8.47 5.73 10.37
CA THR A 30 8.88 6.95 11.07
C THR A 30 10.38 7.17 10.95
N ALA A 31 10.84 8.41 11.13
CA ALA A 31 12.26 8.74 11.13
C ALA A 31 13.00 7.97 12.24
N GLU A 32 12.34 7.75 13.39
CA GLU A 32 12.89 6.94 14.49
C GLU A 32 13.07 5.47 14.08
N ASP A 33 12.07 4.87 13.42
CA ASP A 33 12.18 3.50 12.92
C ASP A 33 13.27 3.38 11.85
N TRP A 34 13.43 4.40 11.01
CA TRP A 34 14.45 4.45 9.96
C TRP A 34 15.87 4.65 10.49
N ALA A 35 16.02 5.42 11.57
CA ALA A 35 17.32 5.73 12.18
C ALA A 35 18.01 4.50 12.82
N ARG A 36 17.27 3.40 13.02
CA ARG A 36 17.85 2.14 13.52
C ARG A 36 18.81 1.53 12.48
N PRO A 37 19.77 0.68 12.89
CA PRO A 37 20.65 0.01 11.95
C PRO A 37 19.89 -0.82 10.89
N ARG A 38 20.09 -0.46 9.62
CA ARG A 38 19.42 -1.04 8.44
C ARG A 38 20.29 -2.13 7.82
N THR A 39 20.08 -3.38 8.23
CA THR A 39 20.61 -4.58 7.57
C THR A 39 19.48 -5.24 6.79
N GLY A 40 19.79 -6.12 5.82
CA GLY A 40 18.76 -6.87 5.11
C GLY A 40 17.80 -7.60 6.07
N GLU A 41 18.33 -8.16 7.17
CA GLU A 41 17.55 -8.84 8.20
C GLU A 41 16.68 -7.90 9.05
N SER A 42 17.12 -6.68 9.33
CA SER A 42 16.29 -5.73 10.09
C SER A 42 15.18 -5.13 9.22
N LEU A 43 15.42 -4.94 7.93
CA LEU A 43 14.43 -4.42 6.97
C LEU A 43 13.29 -5.40 6.71
N VAL A 44 13.57 -6.70 6.52
CA VAL A 44 12.50 -7.70 6.33
C VAL A 44 11.64 -7.91 7.59
N ARG A 45 12.08 -7.40 8.74
CA ARG A 45 11.29 -7.37 9.97
C ARG A 45 10.46 -6.09 10.12
N MET A 46 10.67 -5.09 9.27
CA MET A 46 9.92 -3.84 9.32
C MET A 46 8.50 -4.05 8.77
N PRO A 47 7.45 -3.96 9.62
CA PRO A 47 6.10 -4.37 9.21
C PRO A 47 5.54 -3.54 8.06
N ALA A 48 5.77 -2.22 8.07
CA ALA A 48 5.30 -1.30 7.04
C ALA A 48 5.89 -1.65 5.65
N LEU A 49 7.20 -1.92 5.59
CA LEU A 49 7.88 -2.32 4.36
C LEU A 49 7.34 -3.65 3.82
N MET A 50 7.26 -4.67 4.68
CA MET A 50 6.82 -6.00 4.25
C MET A 50 5.34 -6.06 3.89
N ARG A 51 4.49 -5.24 4.53
CA ARG A 51 3.10 -5.07 4.09
C ARG A 51 3.02 -4.45 2.71
N THR A 52 3.77 -3.37 2.46
CA THR A 52 3.82 -2.72 1.14
C THR A 52 4.25 -3.71 0.04
N VAL A 53 5.31 -4.49 0.30
CA VAL A 53 5.78 -5.52 -0.65
C VAL A 53 4.73 -6.60 -0.89
N ARG A 54 4.05 -7.07 0.17
CA ARG A 54 2.99 -8.06 0.05
C ARG A 54 1.79 -7.52 -0.73
N ASP A 55 1.32 -6.32 -0.38
CA ASP A 55 0.21 -5.66 -1.04
C ASP A 55 0.49 -5.50 -2.54
N TYR A 56 1.72 -5.12 -2.91
CA TYR A 56 2.15 -5.04 -4.30
C TYR A 56 2.10 -6.39 -5.02
N LEU A 57 2.61 -7.46 -4.38
CA LEU A 57 2.63 -8.80 -4.98
C LEU A 57 1.22 -9.40 -5.12
N ASP A 58 0.37 -9.22 -4.10
CA ASP A 58 -1.00 -9.72 -4.08
C ASP A 58 -1.85 -9.03 -5.15
N GLN A 59 -1.72 -7.70 -5.30
CA GLN A 59 -2.45 -6.93 -6.30
C GLN A 59 -1.98 -7.23 -7.73
N LYS A 60 -0.65 -7.39 -7.93
CA LYS A 60 -0.09 -7.78 -9.24
C LYS A 60 -0.50 -9.19 -9.69
N GLY A 61 -0.73 -10.10 -8.73
CA GLY A 61 -1.21 -11.46 -8.99
C GLY A 61 -2.69 -11.54 -9.36
N SER A 62 -3.49 -10.52 -9.05
CA SER A 62 -4.90 -10.40 -9.43
C SER A 62 -5.00 -9.97 -10.91
N GLN A 63 -4.68 -10.89 -11.82
CA GLN A 63 -4.59 -10.73 -13.28
C GLN A 63 -5.82 -10.15 -14.01
N ASN A 64 -6.88 -9.77 -13.31
CA ASN A 64 -8.09 -9.23 -13.92
C ASN A 64 -8.01 -7.71 -14.17
N ASP A 65 -7.08 -6.99 -13.52
CA ASP A 65 -6.84 -5.58 -13.79
C ASP A 65 -5.65 -5.40 -14.74
N ARG A 66 -5.92 -4.86 -15.94
CA ARG A 66 -4.88 -4.50 -16.93
C ARG A 66 -4.06 -3.28 -16.51
N ARG A 67 -4.42 -2.62 -15.40
CA ARG A 67 -3.69 -1.50 -14.84
C ARG A 67 -2.49 -2.05 -14.09
N GLY A 68 -1.29 -1.59 -14.46
CA GLY A 68 -0.07 -1.97 -13.73
C GLY A 68 -0.15 -1.49 -12.28
N GLN A 69 0.58 -2.14 -11.38
CA GLN A 69 0.66 -1.73 -9.98
C GLN A 69 1.98 -0.99 -9.73
N ARG A 70 1.94 0.08 -8.93
CA ARG A 70 3.12 0.85 -8.52
C ARG A 70 3.16 1.06 -7.01
N ILE A 71 4.35 1.27 -6.48
CA ILE A 71 4.59 1.69 -5.10
C ILE A 71 4.94 3.17 -5.12
N SER A 72 4.19 3.98 -4.37
CA SER A 72 4.52 5.38 -4.12
C SER A 72 5.23 5.55 -2.79
N ILE A 73 6.37 6.24 -2.83
CA ILE A 73 7.12 6.71 -1.67
C ILE A 73 6.90 8.21 -1.54
N ARG A 74 6.17 8.63 -0.50
CA ARG A 74 5.94 10.05 -0.19
C ARG A 74 6.82 10.44 1.00
N HIS A 75 7.72 11.40 0.80
CA HIS A 75 8.71 11.79 1.81
C HIS A 75 8.51 13.24 2.28
N PRO A 76 8.96 13.59 3.49
CA PRO A 76 8.96 14.97 3.95
C PRO A 76 9.89 15.81 3.08
N ARG A 77 9.58 17.10 2.96
CA ARG A 77 10.44 18.03 2.22
C ARG A 77 11.79 18.20 2.92
N GLY A 78 12.83 18.45 2.15
CA GLY A 78 14.21 18.63 2.64
C GLY A 78 15.15 17.52 2.16
N GLU A 79 16.45 17.78 2.26
CA GLU A 79 17.50 16.88 1.75
C GLU A 79 17.49 15.52 2.47
N GLU A 80 17.24 15.52 3.78
CA GLU A 80 17.15 14.30 4.58
C GLU A 80 15.98 13.40 4.13
N GLY A 81 14.83 13.99 3.85
CA GLY A 81 13.67 13.25 3.33
C GLY A 81 13.93 12.65 1.95
N VAL A 82 14.64 13.37 1.08
CA VAL A 82 15.06 12.87 -0.24
C VAL A 82 16.01 11.69 -0.09
N LEU A 83 17.04 11.83 0.76
CA LEU A 83 18.02 10.77 1.00
C LEU A 83 17.34 9.50 1.51
N TRP A 84 16.46 9.64 2.49
CA TRP A 84 15.68 8.53 3.03
C TRP A 84 14.85 7.85 1.94
N ALA A 85 14.10 8.60 1.14
CA ALA A 85 13.26 8.04 0.09
C ALA A 85 14.07 7.25 -0.94
N GLU A 86 15.24 7.74 -1.32
CA GLU A 86 16.13 7.05 -2.26
C GLU A 86 16.76 5.78 -1.67
N GLU A 87 17.17 5.80 -0.39
CA GLU A 87 17.62 4.60 0.29
C GLU A 87 16.51 3.55 0.33
N LEU A 88 15.28 3.95 0.69
CA LEU A 88 14.12 3.06 0.74
C LEU A 88 13.78 2.48 -0.64
N ARG A 89 13.86 3.30 -1.69
CA ARG A 89 13.75 2.84 -3.08
C ARG A 89 14.80 1.78 -3.41
N GLY A 90 16.06 2.01 -3.03
CA GLY A 90 17.13 1.04 -3.20
C GLY A 90 16.84 -0.30 -2.51
N TRP A 91 16.27 -0.27 -1.31
CA TRP A 91 15.87 -1.48 -0.59
C TRP A 91 14.71 -2.22 -1.25
N LEU A 92 13.68 -1.50 -1.71
CA LEU A 92 12.58 -2.11 -2.47
C LEU A 92 13.08 -2.81 -3.74
N ILE A 93 14.03 -2.20 -4.44
CA ILE A 93 14.68 -2.81 -5.61
C ILE A 93 15.44 -4.09 -5.21
N ALA A 94 16.19 -4.05 -4.11
CA ALA A 94 16.90 -5.23 -3.60
C ALA A 94 15.94 -6.36 -3.17
N LEU A 95 14.71 -6.03 -2.78
CA LEU A 95 13.64 -6.98 -2.47
C LEU A 95 12.90 -7.50 -3.72
N GLY A 96 13.32 -7.09 -4.92
CA GLY A 96 12.80 -7.59 -6.20
C GLY A 96 11.70 -6.74 -6.83
N ILE A 97 11.43 -5.55 -6.30
CA ILE A 97 10.47 -4.62 -6.91
C ILE A 97 11.13 -3.93 -8.12
N PRO A 98 10.55 -3.97 -9.32
CA PRO A 98 11.08 -3.25 -10.48
C PRO A 98 11.16 -1.75 -10.20
N SER A 99 12.29 -1.14 -10.52
CA SER A 99 12.52 0.29 -10.27
C SER A 99 11.57 1.22 -11.04
N ALA A 100 10.98 0.73 -12.14
CA ALA A 100 9.97 1.41 -12.95
C ALA A 100 8.57 1.41 -12.30
N ASP A 101 8.34 0.52 -11.35
CA ASP A 101 7.09 0.41 -10.60
C ASP A 101 7.17 1.23 -9.29
N ILE A 102 8.23 2.02 -9.07
CA ILE A 102 8.42 2.81 -7.85
C ILE A 102 8.43 4.30 -8.20
N THR A 103 7.53 5.07 -7.60
CA THR A 103 7.48 6.52 -7.70
C THR A 103 7.91 7.16 -6.38
N VAL A 104 8.66 8.26 -6.45
CA VAL A 104 9.12 9.02 -5.28
C VAL A 104 8.62 10.45 -5.41
N SER A 105 8.01 10.99 -4.35
CA SER A 105 7.48 12.35 -4.37
C SER A 105 7.59 13.08 -3.02
N PRO A 106 7.77 14.41 -3.03
CA PRO A 106 7.84 15.24 -1.82
C PRO A 106 6.42 15.63 -1.32
N GLN A 107 5.55 14.64 -1.18
CA GLN A 107 4.13 14.82 -0.86
C GLN A 107 3.72 14.12 0.45
N SER A 108 4.67 13.82 1.35
CA SER A 108 4.30 13.26 2.65
C SER A 108 3.40 14.23 3.42
N SER A 109 2.33 13.71 4.02
CA SER A 109 1.49 14.48 4.94
C SER A 109 2.16 14.70 6.31
N ARG A 110 3.30 14.01 6.53
CA ARG A 110 4.05 14.00 7.78
C ARG A 110 5.46 14.55 7.59
N ILE A 111 5.93 15.31 8.58
CA ILE A 111 7.28 15.87 8.59
C ILE A 111 8.34 14.89 9.11
N ASP A 112 7.90 13.85 9.81
CA ASP A 112 8.72 12.89 10.57
C ASP A 112 8.62 11.46 10.03
N ALA A 113 8.04 11.28 8.84
CA ALA A 113 7.74 9.96 8.30
C ALA A 113 7.73 9.92 6.78
N VAL A 114 8.13 8.77 6.25
CA VAL A 114 7.87 8.37 4.86
C VAL A 114 6.62 7.51 4.83
N GLU A 115 5.77 7.80 3.87
CA GLU A 115 4.56 7.06 3.60
C GLU A 115 4.76 6.18 2.36
N LEU A 116 4.32 4.94 2.46
CA LEU A 116 4.32 3.95 1.40
C LEU A 116 2.88 3.59 1.06
N ALA A 117 2.56 3.54 -0.23
CA ALA A 117 1.27 3.07 -0.70
C ALA A 117 1.44 2.28 -1.99
N VAL A 118 0.57 1.29 -2.20
CA VAL A 118 0.41 0.62 -3.49
C VAL A 118 -0.75 1.29 -4.21
N MET A 119 -0.52 1.69 -5.45
CA MET A 119 -1.45 2.43 -6.29
C MET A 119 -1.53 1.80 -7.67
N ASP A 120 -2.68 1.98 -8.32
CA ASP A 120 -2.81 1.67 -9.72
C ASP A 120 -1.90 2.61 -10.54
N ALA A 121 -1.37 2.13 -11.66
CA ALA A 121 -0.47 2.89 -12.52
C ALA A 121 -1.11 4.14 -13.18
N ASP A 122 -2.41 4.35 -13.01
CA ASP A 122 -3.18 5.45 -13.60
C ASP A 122 -3.67 6.49 -12.56
N ASP A 123 -3.38 6.30 -11.27
CA ASP A 123 -3.60 7.29 -10.20
C ASP A 123 -2.42 8.29 -10.10
#